data_AF-A0A2H0DMH4-F1
#
_entry.id   AF-A0A2H0DMH4-F1
#
_cell.length_a   1.000
_cell.length_b   1.000
_cell.length_c   1.000
_cell.angle_alpha   90.00
_cell.angle_beta   90.00
_cell.angle_gamma   90.00
#
_symmetry.space_group_name_H-M   'P 1'
#
loop_
_entity.id
_entity.type
_entity.pdbx_description
1 polymer ?
#
loop_
_entity_poly.entity_id
_entity_poly.type
_entity_poly.pdbx_seq_one_letter_code
_entity_poly.pdbx_strand_id
1 'polypeptide(L)'
;MSSRAKLTLFFAIILFPLAFATATLEVGTQRTKRMEFCASCHVMTPFVADAKNPDSDFLASKHVSNKWIPHQQCYSCHIDYGWFGEVDAKVRSVRHAFAFYIQRKYERPTLYKPFRSKNCLHCHEGGTQFEIQPAHAEIKADLKAGTLSCLECHGPAHPGGKT
;
A
#
# COMPACT_ATOMS: atom_id res chain seq x y z
N MET A 1 -4.78 5.05 -51.02
CA MET A 1 -5.45 4.97 -49.71
C MET A 1 -6.05 6.34 -49.38
N SER A 2 -7.37 6.44 -49.18
CA SER A 2 -8.04 7.73 -48.96
C SER A 2 -7.67 8.34 -47.60
N SER A 3 -7.77 9.67 -47.46
CA SER A 3 -7.50 10.36 -46.19
C SER A 3 -8.38 9.85 -45.04
N ARG A 4 -9.63 9.45 -45.35
CA ARG A 4 -10.53 8.81 -44.38
C ARG A 4 -10.02 7.44 -43.93
N ALA A 5 -9.52 6.61 -44.85
CA ALA A 5 -8.95 5.31 -44.51
C ALA A 5 -7.68 5.45 -43.65
N LYS A 6 -6.80 6.42 -43.95
CA LYS A 6 -5.62 6.72 -43.13
C LYS A 6 -6.01 7.15 -41.71
N LEU A 7 -7.02 8.01 -41.59
CA LEU A 7 -7.52 8.47 -40.30
C LEU A 7 -8.12 7.32 -39.48
N THR A 8 -9.00 6.50 -40.08
CA THR A 8 -9.57 5.33 -39.41
C THR A 8 -8.49 4.36 -38.95
N LEU A 9 -7.46 4.12 -39.77
CA LEU A 9 -6.35 3.24 -39.41
C LEU A 9 -5.55 3.78 -38.20
N PHE A 10 -5.30 5.09 -38.17
CA PHE A 10 -4.64 5.75 -37.05
C PHE A 10 -5.44 5.59 -35.74
N PHE A 11 -6.75 5.83 -35.76
CA PHE A 11 -7.60 5.61 -34.60
C PHE A 11 -7.63 4.14 -34.18
N ALA A 12 -7.72 3.21 -35.13
CA ALA A 12 -7.84 1.78 -34.85
C ALA A 12 -6.55 1.13 -34.32
N ILE A 13 -5.37 1.56 -34.80
CA ILE A 13 -4.09 0.92 -34.47
C ILE A 13 -3.37 1.64 -33.34
N ILE A 14 -3.54 2.97 -33.22
CA ILE A 14 -2.79 3.76 -32.23
C ILE A 14 -3.69 4.18 -31.10
N LEU A 15 -4.75 4.94 -31.37
CA LEU A 15 -5.53 5.56 -30.30
C LEU A 15 -6.38 4.55 -29.52
N PHE A 16 -7.01 3.59 -30.22
CA PHE A 16 -7.82 2.58 -29.56
C PHE A 16 -6.98 1.65 -28.66
N PRO A 17 -5.86 1.03 -29.14
CA PRO A 17 -5.03 0.20 -28.28
C PRO A 17 -4.39 0.98 -27.14
N LEU A 18 -3.99 2.24 -27.37
CA LEU A 18 -3.46 3.09 -26.32
C LEU A 18 -4.50 3.37 -25.24
N ALA A 19 -5.72 3.77 -25.61
CA ALA A 19 -6.80 4.01 -24.67
C ALA A 19 -7.22 2.72 -23.92
N PHE A 20 -7.23 1.58 -24.62
CA PHE A 20 -7.51 0.30 -24.00
C PHE A 20 -6.42 -0.12 -23.01
N ALA A 21 -5.15 0.06 -23.37
CA ALA A 21 -4.02 -0.25 -22.52
C ALA A 21 -4.03 0.61 -21.25
N THR A 22 -4.26 1.92 -21.37
CA THR A 22 -4.32 2.83 -20.20
C THR A 22 -5.48 2.48 -19.29
N ALA A 23 -6.67 2.22 -19.83
CA ALA A 23 -7.83 1.78 -19.05
C ALA A 23 -7.56 0.46 -18.32
N THR A 24 -6.92 -0.50 -19.00
CA THR A 24 -6.56 -1.79 -18.40
C THR A 24 -5.52 -1.64 -17.28
N LEU A 25 -4.52 -0.78 -17.49
CA LEU A 25 -3.49 -0.49 -16.49
C LEU A 25 -4.07 0.17 -15.25
N GLU A 26 -4.99 1.12 -15.41
CA GLU A 26 -5.65 1.80 -14.30
C GLU A 26 -6.47 0.81 -13.47
N VAL A 27 -7.34 0.03 -14.13
CA VAL A 27 -8.17 -0.98 -13.45
C VAL A 27 -7.31 -2.04 -12.75
N GLY A 28 -6.27 -2.54 -13.42
CA GLY A 28 -5.34 -3.51 -12.82
C GLY A 28 -4.60 -2.91 -11.62
N THR A 29 -4.17 -1.66 -11.72
CA THR A 29 -3.50 -0.94 -10.65
C THR A 29 -4.42 -0.76 -9.45
N GLN A 30 -5.66 -0.33 -9.65
CA GLN A 30 -6.62 -0.14 -8.56
C GLN A 30 -7.00 -1.46 -7.88
N ARG A 31 -7.16 -2.57 -8.63
CA ARG A 31 -7.44 -3.89 -8.05
C ARG A 31 -6.30 -4.38 -7.16
N THR A 32 -5.07 -4.19 -7.60
CA THR A 32 -3.88 -4.61 -6.86
C THR A 32 -3.54 -3.72 -5.64
N LYS A 33 -4.30 -2.64 -5.41
CA LYS A 33 -4.25 -1.81 -4.18
C LYS A 33 -5.21 -2.30 -3.09
N ARG A 34 -6.13 -3.22 -3.41
CA ARG A 34 -7.17 -3.65 -2.47
C ARG A 34 -6.71 -4.78 -1.57
N MET A 35 -7.32 -4.87 -0.39
CA MET A 35 -7.03 -5.95 0.56
C MET A 35 -7.34 -7.32 -0.02
N GLU A 36 -8.37 -7.46 -0.86
CA GLU A 36 -8.74 -8.73 -1.49
C GLU A 36 -7.63 -9.29 -2.38
N PHE A 37 -6.87 -8.42 -3.04
CA PHE A 37 -5.72 -8.83 -3.83
C PHE A 37 -4.59 -9.34 -2.93
N CYS A 38 -4.30 -8.65 -1.83
CA CYS A 38 -3.32 -9.14 -0.85
C CYS A 38 -3.77 -10.49 -0.25
N ALA A 39 -5.05 -10.64 0.04
CA ALA A 39 -5.65 -11.84 0.60
C ALA A 39 -5.70 -13.03 -0.37
N SER A 40 -5.47 -12.83 -1.68
CA SER A 40 -5.45 -13.94 -2.64
C SER A 40 -4.23 -14.84 -2.49
N CYS A 41 -3.19 -14.38 -1.79
CA CYS A 41 -2.02 -15.18 -1.46
C CYS A 41 -2.17 -15.80 -0.07
N HIS A 42 -2.07 -17.13 0.06
CA HIS A 42 -2.24 -17.81 1.36
C HIS A 42 -1.24 -17.35 2.44
N VAL A 43 -0.03 -16.93 2.04
CA VAL A 43 0.97 -16.41 2.98
C VAL A 43 0.52 -15.11 3.69
N MET A 44 -0.47 -14.41 3.12
CA MET A 44 -1.04 -13.19 3.67
C MET A 44 -2.20 -13.45 4.65
N THR A 45 -2.74 -14.68 4.70
CA THR A 45 -3.89 -15.04 5.55
C THR A 45 -3.76 -14.60 7.01
N PRO A 46 -2.63 -14.84 7.74
CA PRO A 46 -2.55 -14.42 9.14
C PRO A 46 -2.61 -12.89 9.31
N PHE A 47 -2.06 -12.12 8.37
CA PHE A 47 -2.09 -10.65 8.42
C PHE A 47 -3.49 -10.11 8.15
N VAL A 48 -4.20 -10.71 7.19
CA VAL A 48 -5.58 -10.33 6.86
C VAL A 48 -6.55 -10.73 7.98
N ALA A 49 -6.34 -11.90 8.59
CA ALA A 49 -7.14 -12.36 9.72
C ALA A 49 -6.99 -11.43 10.93
N ASP A 50 -5.76 -11.05 11.27
CA ASP A 50 -5.48 -10.07 12.33
C ASP A 50 -6.12 -8.71 12.01
N ALA A 51 -5.90 -8.18 10.81
CA ALA A 51 -6.45 -6.89 10.42
C ALA A 51 -7.99 -6.85 10.46
N LYS A 52 -8.66 -7.99 10.23
CA LYS A 52 -10.14 -8.08 10.29
C LYS A 52 -10.68 -8.44 11.68
N ASN A 53 -9.83 -8.79 12.64
CA ASN A 53 -10.25 -9.17 13.98
C ASN A 53 -10.53 -7.90 14.82
N PRO A 54 -11.80 -7.56 15.15
CA PRO A 54 -12.11 -6.34 15.90
C PRO A 54 -11.55 -6.37 17.33
N ASP A 55 -11.30 -7.56 17.88
CA ASP A 55 -10.76 -7.75 19.23
C ASP A 55 -9.22 -7.70 19.25
N SER A 56 -8.58 -7.53 18.09
CA SER A 56 -7.13 -7.39 18.00
C SER A 56 -6.68 -6.00 18.45
N ASP A 57 -5.59 -5.96 19.22
CA ASP A 57 -4.93 -4.73 19.66
C ASP A 57 -3.81 -4.27 18.73
N PHE A 58 -3.56 -4.98 17.63
CA PHE A 58 -2.53 -4.62 16.66
C PHE A 58 -2.97 -3.44 15.79
N LEU A 59 -2.00 -2.64 15.35
CA LEU A 59 -2.24 -1.38 14.62
C LEU A 59 -3.11 -1.59 13.38
N ALA A 60 -2.88 -2.68 12.63
CA ALA A 60 -3.64 -2.98 11.42
C ALA A 60 -5.13 -3.17 11.73
N SER A 61 -5.47 -3.89 12.80
CA SER A 61 -6.87 -4.09 13.20
C SER A 61 -7.56 -2.77 13.53
N LYS A 62 -6.90 -1.91 14.33
CA LYS A 62 -7.48 -0.60 14.68
C LYS A 62 -7.72 0.25 13.42
N HIS A 63 -6.80 0.22 12.44
CA HIS A 63 -6.96 0.96 11.18
C HIS A 63 -8.08 0.41 10.28
N VAL A 64 -8.22 -0.91 10.20
CA VAL A 64 -9.29 -1.55 9.42
C VAL A 64 -10.65 -1.31 10.08
N SER A 65 -10.73 -1.46 11.40
CA SER A 65 -11.97 -1.37 12.17
C SER A 65 -12.54 0.05 12.20
N ASN A 66 -11.67 1.07 12.26
CA ASN A 66 -12.09 2.48 12.26
C ASN A 66 -12.59 2.97 10.88
N LYS A 67 -12.36 2.21 9.80
CA LYS A 67 -12.81 2.50 8.42
C LYS A 67 -12.40 3.86 7.85
N TRP A 68 -11.42 4.54 8.44
CA TRP A 68 -10.90 5.83 7.92
C TRP A 68 -10.21 5.69 6.56
N ILE A 69 -9.76 4.47 6.23
CA ILE A 69 -9.24 4.11 4.90
C ILE A 69 -10.18 3.03 4.34
N PRO A 70 -11.10 3.35 3.40
CA PRO A 70 -12.19 2.42 3.07
C PRO A 70 -11.82 1.31 2.06
N HIS A 71 -10.83 1.51 1.19
CA HIS A 71 -10.61 0.61 0.04
C HIS A 71 -9.17 0.09 -0.12
N GLN A 72 -8.19 0.75 0.50
CA GLN A 72 -6.76 0.51 0.26
C GLN A 72 -5.99 0.29 1.57
N GLN A 73 -6.64 -0.33 2.56
CA GLN A 73 -6.17 -0.40 3.96
C GLN A 73 -4.72 -0.93 4.10
N CYS A 74 -4.37 -2.01 3.42
CA CYS A 74 -2.98 -2.50 3.43
C CYS A 74 -2.06 -1.59 2.59
N TYR A 75 -2.52 -1.15 1.42
CA TYR A 75 -1.73 -0.39 0.47
C TYR A 75 -1.31 0.99 1.03
N SER A 76 -2.20 1.68 1.74
CA SER A 76 -1.95 3.01 2.32
C SER A 76 -0.83 3.06 3.35
N CYS A 77 -0.52 1.93 4.01
CA CYS A 77 0.59 1.83 4.95
C CYS A 77 1.84 1.22 4.31
N HIS A 78 1.69 0.20 3.48
CA HIS A 78 2.80 -0.59 2.93
C HIS A 78 3.52 0.04 1.73
N ILE A 79 2.95 1.13 1.17
CA ILE A 79 3.52 1.88 0.06
C ILE A 79 3.89 3.28 0.53
N ASP A 80 5.05 3.75 0.11
CA ASP A 80 5.45 5.13 0.38
C ASP A 80 4.68 6.10 -0.50
N TYR A 81 4.30 7.24 0.06
CA TYR A 81 3.69 8.31 -0.72
C TYR A 81 4.66 8.88 -1.78
N GLY A 82 4.08 9.34 -2.89
CA GLY A 82 4.80 9.90 -4.04
C GLY A 82 4.89 8.94 -5.22
N TRP A 83 5.24 9.48 -6.40
CA TRP A 83 5.21 8.72 -7.66
C TRP A 83 6.13 7.50 -7.66
N PHE A 84 7.34 7.63 -7.10
CA PHE A 84 8.29 6.52 -7.04
C PHE A 84 7.90 5.44 -6.04
N GLY A 85 7.11 5.77 -5.01
CA GLY A 85 6.65 4.81 -4.03
C GLY A 85 5.68 3.80 -4.63
N GLU A 86 4.75 4.25 -5.47
CA GLU A 86 3.85 3.36 -6.20
C GLU A 86 4.61 2.44 -7.17
N VAL A 87 5.60 2.97 -7.90
CA VAL A 87 6.41 2.18 -8.84
C VAL A 87 7.21 1.11 -8.10
N ASP A 88 7.93 1.48 -7.04
CA ASP A 88 8.67 0.54 -6.18
C ASP A 88 7.77 -0.59 -5.65
N ALA A 89 6.57 -0.23 -5.18
CA ALA A 89 5.58 -1.19 -4.71
C ALA A 89 5.18 -2.20 -5.78
N LYS A 90 4.94 -1.76 -7.02
CA LYS A 90 4.59 -2.67 -8.12
C LYS A 90 5.74 -3.58 -8.50
N VAL A 91 6.98 -3.07 -8.55
CA VAL A 91 8.17 -3.91 -8.79
C VAL A 91 8.32 -4.98 -7.71
N ARG A 92 8.15 -4.60 -6.43
CA ARG A 92 8.14 -5.56 -5.32
C ARG A 92 7.00 -6.56 -5.47
N SER A 93 5.79 -6.14 -5.83
CA SER A 93 4.66 -7.06 -6.06
C SER A 93 4.98 -8.10 -7.14
N VAL A 94 5.57 -7.70 -8.27
CA VAL A 94 5.99 -8.63 -9.33
C VAL A 94 7.05 -9.60 -8.82
N ARG A 95 8.02 -9.13 -8.03
CA ARG A 95 9.02 -9.98 -7.40
C ARG A 95 8.38 -11.05 -6.48
N HIS A 96 7.35 -10.70 -5.70
CA HIS A 96 6.64 -11.70 -4.87
C HIS A 96 5.86 -12.68 -5.73
N ALA A 97 5.17 -12.21 -6.78
CA ALA A 97 4.47 -13.09 -7.71
C ALA A 97 5.44 -14.10 -8.36
N PHE A 98 6.62 -13.65 -8.78
CA PHE A 98 7.65 -14.52 -9.32
C PHE A 98 8.16 -15.53 -8.27
N ALA A 99 8.46 -15.08 -7.06
CA ALA A 99 8.88 -15.95 -5.97
C ALA A 99 7.81 -17.02 -5.64
N PHE A 100 6.54 -16.65 -5.65
CA PHE A 100 5.42 -17.52 -5.35
C PHE A 100 5.12 -18.52 -6.49
N TYR A 101 4.88 -18.03 -7.70
CA TYR A 101 4.42 -18.86 -8.82
C TYR A 101 5.53 -19.68 -9.47
N ILE A 102 6.74 -19.11 -9.56
CA ILE A 102 7.87 -19.72 -10.27
C ILE A 102 8.82 -20.41 -9.29
N GLN A 103 9.27 -19.70 -8.25
CA GLN A 103 10.24 -20.24 -7.30
C GLN A 103 9.62 -21.10 -6.19
N ARG A 104 8.29 -21.12 -6.07
CA ARG A 104 7.55 -21.88 -5.04
C ARG A 104 8.00 -21.55 -3.60
N LYS A 105 8.37 -20.29 -3.37
CA LYS A 105 8.74 -19.78 -2.04
C LYS A 105 7.51 -19.26 -1.32
N TYR A 106 7.20 -19.84 -0.16
CA TYR A 106 5.99 -19.56 0.62
C TYR A 106 6.31 -19.08 2.04
N GLU A 107 7.47 -18.44 2.20
CA GLU A 107 7.92 -17.88 3.47
C GLU A 107 7.02 -16.72 3.90
N ARG A 108 6.94 -16.48 5.22
CA ARG A 108 6.26 -15.32 5.77
C ARG A 108 6.90 -14.05 5.19
N PRO A 109 6.12 -13.17 4.52
CA PRO A 109 6.67 -11.94 3.97
C PRO A 109 7.25 -11.06 5.08
N THR A 110 8.42 -10.49 4.79
CA THR A 110 9.07 -9.48 5.63
C THR A 110 9.08 -8.14 4.93
N LEU A 111 9.15 -7.07 5.72
CA LEU A 111 9.30 -5.73 5.16
C LEU A 111 10.72 -5.56 4.61
N TYR A 112 10.83 -5.07 3.38
CA TYR A 112 12.12 -4.72 2.77
C TYR A 112 12.78 -3.51 3.43
N LYS A 113 11.94 -2.61 3.95
CA LYS A 113 12.32 -1.39 4.66
C LYS A 113 11.32 -1.16 5.80
N PRO A 114 11.74 -0.59 6.94
CA PRO A 114 10.81 -0.17 7.98
C PRO A 114 9.74 0.79 7.44
N PHE A 115 8.61 0.88 8.13
CA PHE A 115 7.60 1.88 7.80
C PHE A 115 8.19 3.28 8.03
N ARG A 116 7.99 4.15 7.05
CA ARG A 116 8.44 5.54 7.17
C ARG A 116 7.41 6.32 7.95
N SER A 117 7.85 7.09 8.95
CA SER A 117 6.99 7.96 9.75
C SER A 117 6.15 8.93 8.91
N LYS A 118 6.67 9.36 7.74
CA LYS A 118 5.92 10.16 6.76
C LYS A 118 4.63 9.49 6.27
N ASN A 119 4.59 8.16 6.17
CA ASN A 119 3.38 7.45 5.75
C ASN A 119 2.28 7.54 6.81
N CYS A 120 2.66 7.54 8.09
CA CYS A 120 1.74 7.76 9.21
C CYS A 120 1.29 9.23 9.26
N LEU A 121 2.25 10.16 9.17
CA LEU A 121 2.00 11.60 9.22
C LEU A 121 1.08 12.09 8.10
N HIS A 122 1.03 11.40 6.95
CA HIS A 122 0.10 11.75 5.88
C HIS A 122 -1.37 11.83 6.34
N CYS A 123 -1.78 10.98 7.30
CA CYS A 123 -3.11 11.00 7.87
C CYS A 123 -3.16 11.58 9.29
N HIS A 124 -2.06 11.49 10.04
CA HIS A 124 -2.03 11.87 11.45
C HIS A 124 -1.61 13.33 11.68
N GLU A 125 -0.73 13.89 10.86
CA GLU A 125 -0.25 15.27 11.04
C GLU A 125 -1.40 16.29 10.88
N GLY A 126 -1.47 17.27 11.78
CA GLY A 126 -2.55 18.26 11.80
C GLY A 126 -3.88 17.74 12.35
N GLY A 127 -4.00 16.44 12.64
CA GLY A 127 -5.17 15.88 13.33
C GLY A 127 -5.16 16.22 14.82
N THR A 128 -6.33 16.53 15.39
CA THR A 128 -6.44 16.94 16.81
C THR A 128 -5.76 15.97 17.76
N GLN A 129 -5.98 14.66 17.61
CA GLN A 129 -5.39 13.63 18.48
C GLN A 129 -3.86 13.58 18.41
N PHE A 130 -3.29 13.93 17.26
CA PHE A 130 -1.85 14.00 17.10
C PHE A 130 -1.28 15.27 17.76
N GLU A 131 -1.91 16.42 17.51
CA GLU A 131 -1.41 17.73 17.95
C GLU A 131 -1.60 18.00 19.46
N ILE A 132 -2.61 17.40 20.10
CA ILE A 132 -2.83 17.59 21.55
C ILE A 132 -1.83 16.82 22.42
N GLN A 133 -1.15 15.81 21.86
CA GLN A 133 -0.32 14.92 22.65
C GLN A 133 1.06 15.54 22.89
N PRO A 134 1.44 15.88 24.15
CA PRO A 134 2.69 16.58 24.42
C PRO A 134 3.93 15.82 23.95
N ALA A 135 3.91 14.49 24.08
CA ALA A 135 5.00 13.63 23.61
C ALA A 135 5.31 13.80 22.12
N HIS A 136 4.30 14.08 21.27
CA HIS A 136 4.52 14.31 19.85
C HIS A 136 5.17 15.67 19.57
N ALA A 137 4.91 16.68 20.39
CA ALA A 137 5.43 18.03 20.18
C ALA A 137 6.97 18.06 20.27
N GLU A 138 7.54 17.33 21.23
CA GLU A 138 8.99 17.28 21.46
C GLU A 138 9.73 16.52 20.35
N ILE A 139 9.11 15.48 19.79
CA ILE A 139 9.73 14.59 18.78
C ILE A 139 9.25 14.88 17.34
N LYS A 140 8.47 15.94 17.12
CA LYS A 140 7.83 16.23 15.81
C LYS A 140 8.86 16.36 14.69
N ALA A 141 10.00 16.99 14.99
CA ALA A 141 11.09 17.14 14.03
C ALA A 141 11.69 15.78 13.63
N ASP A 142 11.92 14.89 14.60
CA ASP A 142 12.47 13.55 14.37
C ASP A 142 11.51 12.65 13.61
N LEU A 143 10.21 12.72 13.93
CA LEU A 143 9.16 12.01 13.17
C LEU A 143 9.12 12.48 11.70
N LYS A 144 9.27 13.78 11.44
CA LYS A 144 9.31 14.33 10.08
C LYS A 144 10.60 13.97 9.33
N ALA A 145 11.73 13.97 10.03
CA ALA A 145 13.01 13.53 9.50
C ALA A 145 13.02 12.01 9.22
N GLY A 146 12.18 11.25 9.93
CA GLY A 146 12.16 9.79 9.89
C GLY A 146 13.29 9.15 10.68
N THR A 147 13.90 9.89 11.60
CA THR A 147 14.91 9.39 12.56
C THR A 147 14.26 8.62 13.71
N LEU A 148 13.00 8.93 14.01
CA LEU A 148 12.18 8.21 14.99
C LEU A 148 10.95 7.58 14.31
N SER A 149 10.68 6.31 14.61
CA SER A 149 9.52 5.58 14.08
C SER A 149 8.30 5.73 14.99
N CYS A 150 7.11 5.88 14.38
CA CYS A 150 5.86 5.84 15.12
C CYS A 150 5.64 4.48 15.82
N LEU A 151 6.17 3.39 15.25
CA LEU A 151 5.97 2.02 15.75
C LEU A 151 6.77 1.70 17.02
N GLU A 152 7.74 2.55 17.39
CA GLU A 152 8.45 2.44 18.67
C GLU A 152 7.51 2.64 19.87
N CYS A 153 6.40 3.37 19.68
CA CYS A 153 5.38 3.56 20.71
C CYS A 153 4.01 3.00 20.32
N HIS A 154 3.63 3.04 19.03
CA HIS A 154 2.30 2.60 18.56
C HIS A 154 2.20 1.10 18.21
N GLY A 155 3.19 0.32 18.65
CA GLY A 155 3.16 -1.14 18.65
C GLY A 155 3.29 -1.76 17.26
N PRO A 156 3.54 -3.07 17.20
CA PRO A 156 3.77 -3.72 15.92
C PRO A 156 2.50 -3.68 15.08
N ALA A 157 2.69 -3.57 13.77
CA ALA A 157 1.57 -3.49 12.83
C ALA A 157 0.67 -4.74 12.84
N HIS A 158 1.27 -5.90 13.13
CA HIS A 158 0.67 -7.23 13.11
C HIS A 158 1.32 -8.13 14.19
N PRO A 159 0.68 -9.25 14.57
CA PRO A 159 1.25 -10.24 15.47
C PRO A 159 2.61 -10.74 14.98
N GLY A 160 3.61 -10.76 15.87
CA GLY A 160 4.98 -11.15 15.56
C GLY A 160 5.75 -10.15 14.69
N GLY A 161 5.22 -8.94 14.48
CA GLY A 161 5.95 -7.83 13.88
C GLY A 161 6.99 -7.24 14.83
N LYS A 162 8.06 -6.68 14.28
CA LYS A 162 9.02 -5.87 15.05
C LYS A 162 8.45 -4.45 15.21
N THR A 163 8.67 -3.85 16.37
CA THR A 163 8.47 -2.42 16.64
C THR A 163 9.57 -1.60 15.99
#